data_AF-X6NBK3-F1
#
_entry.id   AF-X6NBK3-F1
#
_cell.length_a   1.000
_cell.length_b   1.000
_cell.length_c   1.000
_cell.angle_alpha   90.00
_cell.angle_beta   90.00
_cell.angle_gamma   90.00
#
_symmetry.space_group_name_H-M   'P 1'
#
loop_
_entity.id
_entity.type
_entity.pdbx_description
1 polymer ?
#
loop_
_entity_poly.entity_id
_entity_poly.type
_entity_poly.pdbx_seq_one_letter_code
_entity_poly.pdbx_strand_id
1 'polypeptide(L)'
;MFLKIKFFTINKSLLYFHVRKHKKEKSYLVNSETKEQALNYALIKLADKNYEKRKQGAITIEKFIREISITEAGIQNQKDVQLKSDNTDIMTSMSKSILPQSSGQQKIMQTINLLINSFIRSNEVNHRKGGLIALAGVALGLGKNIAIYLDVLLPAVYSLSQDPDVRVRYYVSESLYNIIKVATDSILKHFDFIFQGFVD
;
A
#
# COMPACT_ATOMS: atom_id res chain seq x y z
N MET A 1 20.41 -21.53 18.93
CA MET A 1 20.74 -21.82 17.52
C MET A 1 20.16 -20.68 16.68
N PHE A 2 20.98 -19.65 16.41
CA PHE A 2 20.54 -18.45 15.70
C PHE A 2 20.36 -18.77 14.21
N LEU A 3 19.13 -18.72 13.70
CA LEU A 3 18.85 -18.80 12.27
C LEU A 3 19.45 -17.56 11.58
N LYS A 4 20.65 -17.72 11.01
CA LYS A 4 21.17 -16.81 9.99
C LYS A 4 20.37 -17.04 8.70
N ILE A 5 19.25 -16.33 8.56
CA ILE A 5 18.56 -16.19 7.28
C ILE A 5 19.51 -15.39 6.37
N LYS A 6 20.20 -16.09 5.45
CA LYS A 6 20.90 -15.45 4.34
C LYS A 6 19.83 -14.86 3.41
N PHE A 7 19.43 -13.62 3.68
CA PHE A 7 18.73 -12.83 2.67
C PHE A 7 19.63 -12.77 1.44
N PHE A 8 19.08 -13.23 0.32
CA PHE A 8 19.63 -13.07 -1.02
C PHE A 8 20.27 -11.68 -1.18
N THR A 9 21.42 -11.61 -1.82
CA THR A 9 22.09 -10.35 -2.17
C THR A 9 21.17 -9.52 -3.07
N ILE A 10 20.27 -8.74 -2.49
CA ILE A 10 19.43 -7.83 -3.27
C ILE A 10 20.36 -6.73 -3.75
N ASN A 11 20.50 -6.65 -5.07
CA ASN A 11 21.31 -5.64 -5.73
C ASN A 11 20.81 -4.26 -5.28
N LYS A 12 21.64 -3.52 -4.54
CA LYS A 12 21.28 -2.22 -3.93
C LYS A 12 20.79 -1.19 -4.96
N SER A 13 21.15 -1.35 -6.23
CA SER A 13 20.72 -0.49 -7.34
C SER A 13 19.25 -0.66 -7.75
N LEU A 14 18.63 -1.80 -7.41
CA LEU A 14 17.23 -2.08 -7.73
C LEU A 14 16.29 -1.93 -6.52
N LEU A 15 16.81 -1.72 -5.30
CA LEU A 15 16.03 -1.43 -4.09
C LEU A 15 15.64 0.06 -4.03
N TYR A 16 14.92 0.55 -5.04
CA TYR A 16 14.85 1.98 -5.35
C TYR A 16 14.14 2.87 -4.30
N PHE A 17 13.34 2.28 -3.38
CA PHE A 17 12.72 3.04 -2.27
C PHE A 17 13.62 3.18 -1.04
N HIS A 18 14.85 2.65 -1.05
CA HIS A 18 15.77 2.71 0.10
C HIS A 18 16.48 4.07 0.28
N VAL A 19 16.55 4.93 -0.75
CA VAL A 19 17.35 6.18 -0.73
C VAL A 19 16.47 7.45 -0.74
N ARG A 20 15.27 7.41 -0.16
CA ARG A 20 14.54 8.66 0.12
C ARG A 20 14.94 9.15 1.51
N LYS A 21 15.98 9.99 1.60
CA LYS A 21 16.13 10.90 2.75
C LYS A 21 14.83 11.71 2.82
N HIS A 22 14.12 11.66 3.94
CA HIS A 22 12.91 12.44 4.19
C HIS A 22 13.21 13.94 4.10
N LYS A 23 13.23 14.51 2.90
CA LYS A 23 13.10 15.94 2.71
C LYS A 23 11.61 16.23 2.83
N LYS A 24 11.20 16.91 3.90
CA LYS A 24 9.81 17.38 4.10
C LYS A 24 9.46 18.28 2.91
N GLU A 25 8.74 17.76 1.92
CA GLU A 25 8.13 18.57 0.86
C GLU A 25 6.77 19.07 1.36
N LYS A 26 6.55 20.38 1.27
CA LYS A 26 5.31 21.06 1.68
C LYS A 26 4.11 20.46 0.94
N SER A 27 3.08 20.08 1.68
CA SER A 27 1.78 19.69 1.17
C SER A 27 1.05 20.92 0.64
N TYR A 28 0.80 20.98 -0.67
CA TYR A 28 -0.06 22.00 -1.26
C TYR A 28 -1.50 21.50 -1.21
N LEU A 29 -2.43 22.35 -0.79
CA LEU A 29 -3.87 22.09 -0.85
C LEU A 29 -4.28 22.11 -2.32
N VAL A 30 -4.60 20.94 -2.88
CA VAL A 30 -4.98 20.77 -4.28
C VAL A 30 -6.48 20.42 -4.34
N ASN A 31 -7.21 21.08 -5.25
CA ASN A 31 -8.66 20.91 -5.46
C ASN A 31 -9.03 19.46 -5.84
N SER A 32 -10.31 19.09 -5.74
CA SER A 32 -10.80 17.72 -6.02
C SER A 32 -10.55 17.26 -7.45
N GLU A 33 -10.78 18.14 -8.43
CA GLU A 33 -10.60 17.87 -9.86
C GLU A 33 -9.12 17.60 -10.22
N THR A 34 -8.21 18.39 -9.65
CA THR A 34 -6.77 18.22 -9.86
C THR A 34 -6.20 16.97 -9.19
N LYS A 35 -6.83 16.49 -8.10
CA LYS A 35 -6.51 15.19 -7.49
C LYS A 35 -6.90 14.01 -8.36
N GLU A 36 -8.07 14.07 -8.98
CA GLU A 36 -8.52 13.03 -9.91
C GLU A 36 -7.65 12.99 -11.18
N GLN A 37 -7.30 14.16 -11.71
CA GLN A 37 -6.33 14.27 -12.81
C GLN A 37 -4.96 13.68 -12.45
N ALA A 38 -4.47 13.94 -11.23
CA ALA A 38 -3.21 13.36 -10.75
C ALA A 38 -3.28 11.83 -10.65
N LEU A 39 -4.41 11.29 -10.18
CA LEU A 39 -4.66 9.85 -10.13
C LEU A 39 -4.67 9.26 -11.54
N ASN A 40 -5.43 9.83 -12.48
CA ASN A 40 -5.48 9.39 -13.87
C ASN A 40 -4.11 9.42 -14.55
N TYR A 41 -3.34 10.49 -14.33
CA TYR A 41 -1.97 10.59 -14.80
C TYR A 41 -1.09 9.47 -14.24
N ALA A 42 -1.21 9.16 -12.95
CA ALA A 42 -0.48 8.06 -12.33
C ALA A 42 -0.80 6.72 -12.98
N LEU A 43 -2.09 6.43 -13.23
CA LEU A 43 -2.53 5.18 -13.86
C LEU A 43 -1.92 5.00 -15.27
N ILE A 44 -1.90 6.06 -16.08
CA ILE A 44 -1.26 6.01 -17.41
C ILE A 44 0.23 5.67 -17.29
N LYS A 45 0.94 6.27 -16.33
CA LYS A 45 2.37 6.03 -16.11
C LYS A 45 2.67 4.62 -15.61
N LEU A 46 1.79 4.04 -14.80
CA LEU A 46 1.94 2.68 -14.28
C LEU A 46 1.89 1.61 -15.38
N ALA A 47 1.23 1.88 -16.50
CA ALA A 47 1.14 0.97 -17.63
C ALA A 47 2.35 1.05 -18.60
N ASP A 48 3.25 2.02 -18.43
CA ASP A 48 4.35 2.27 -19.37
C ASP A 48 5.38 1.12 -19.36
N LYS A 49 6.01 0.87 -20.51
CA LYS A 49 7.09 -0.14 -20.66
C LYS A 49 8.36 0.26 -19.90
N ASN A 50 8.62 1.56 -19.74
CA ASN A 50 9.77 2.08 -19.03
C ASN A 50 9.56 2.06 -17.50
N TYR A 51 10.53 1.50 -16.79
CA TYR A 51 10.50 1.38 -15.33
C TYR A 51 10.43 2.73 -14.60
N GLU A 52 11.22 3.72 -14.98
CA GLU A 52 11.25 5.02 -14.29
C GLU A 52 9.90 5.74 -14.40
N LYS A 53 9.18 5.57 -15.51
CA LYS A 53 7.83 6.11 -15.65
C LYS A 53 6.84 5.41 -14.74
N ARG A 54 6.87 4.07 -14.64
CA ARG A 54 6.04 3.34 -13.67
C ARG A 54 6.30 3.81 -12.25
N LYS A 55 7.56 3.99 -11.90
CA LYS A 55 7.97 4.52 -10.59
C LYS A 55 7.45 5.93 -10.33
N GLN A 56 7.46 6.82 -11.33
CA GLN A 56 6.81 8.14 -11.21
C GLN A 56 5.31 8.01 -10.91
N GLY A 57 4.61 7.10 -11.60
CA GLY A 57 3.20 6.79 -11.30
C GLY A 57 3.00 6.33 -9.86
N ALA A 58 3.83 5.40 -9.39
CA ALA A 58 3.76 4.90 -8.01
C ALA A 58 4.05 5.98 -6.95
N ILE A 59 4.98 6.91 -7.22
CA ILE A 59 5.24 8.06 -6.34
C ILE A 59 4.02 8.99 -6.26
N THR A 60 3.32 9.20 -7.37
CA THR A 60 2.09 10.00 -7.38
C THR A 60 1.00 9.32 -6.55
N ILE A 61 0.83 7.98 -6.67
CA ILE A 61 -0.08 7.21 -5.81
C ILE A 61 0.32 7.32 -4.33
N GLU A 62 1.62 7.16 -4.01
CA GLU A 62 2.12 7.32 -2.63
C GLU A 62 1.74 8.69 -2.05
N LYS A 63 1.98 9.78 -2.81
CA LYS A 63 1.65 11.15 -2.39
C LYS A 63 0.15 11.32 -2.17
N PHE A 64 -0.67 10.79 -3.07
CA PHE A 64 -2.13 10.82 -2.98
C PHE A 64 -2.66 10.10 -1.72
N ILE A 65 -2.19 8.88 -1.47
CA ILE A 65 -2.59 8.10 -0.28
C ILE A 65 -2.11 8.76 1.01
N ARG A 66 -0.89 9.31 1.02
CA ARG A 66 -0.32 10.03 2.17
C ARG A 66 -1.15 11.26 2.52
N GLU A 67 -1.58 12.03 1.52
CA GLU A 67 -2.43 13.20 1.74
C GLU A 67 -3.75 12.80 2.40
N ILE A 68 -4.45 11.79 1.86
CA ILE A 68 -5.70 11.28 2.44
C ILE A 68 -5.48 10.80 3.88
N SER A 69 -4.42 10.02 4.12
CA SER A 69 -4.11 9.47 5.44
C SER A 69 -3.82 10.55 6.49
N ILE A 70 -3.16 11.65 6.10
CA ILE A 70 -2.89 12.79 7.00
C ILE A 70 -4.17 13.57 7.31
N THR A 71 -5.02 13.82 6.29
CA THR A 71 -6.29 14.53 6.48
C THR A 71 -7.19 13.82 7.49
N GLU A 72 -7.22 12.48 7.46
CA GLU A 72 -8.02 11.70 8.43
C GLU A 72 -7.49 11.77 9.86
N ALA A 73 -6.17 11.74 10.06
CA ALA A 73 -5.57 11.90 11.38
C ALA A 73 -5.85 13.28 11.99
N GLY A 74 -5.96 14.34 11.17
CA GLY A 74 -6.36 15.67 11.62
C GLY A 74 -7.80 15.73 12.14
N ILE A 75 -8.72 14.99 11.52
CA ILE A 75 -10.15 14.97 11.87
C ILE A 75 -10.41 14.14 13.14
N GLN A 76 -9.70 13.01 13.32
CA GLN A 76 -9.82 12.19 14.55
C GLN A 76 -9.36 12.96 15.79
N ASN A 77 -8.25 13.70 15.71
CA ASN A 77 -7.77 14.53 16.81
C ASN A 77 -8.76 15.65 17.23
N GLN A 78 -9.65 16.11 16.34
CA GLN A 78 -10.72 17.05 16.71
C GLN A 78 -11.91 16.36 17.39
N LYS A 79 -12.23 15.10 17.04
CA LYS A 79 -13.31 14.34 17.68
C LYS A 79 -12.95 13.85 19.09
N ASP A 80 -11.67 13.50 19.32
CA ASP A 80 -11.20 13.04 20.64
C ASP A 80 -11.15 14.15 21.70
N VAL A 81 -11.09 15.42 21.30
CA VAL A 81 -11.21 16.56 22.22
C VAL A 81 -12.66 16.76 22.70
N GLN A 82 -13.65 16.25 21.95
CA GLN A 82 -15.07 16.48 22.21
C GLN A 82 -15.81 15.29 22.87
N LEU A 83 -15.17 14.12 22.99
CA LEU A 83 -15.74 12.89 23.58
C LEU A 83 -15.37 12.65 25.06
N LYS A 84 -14.90 13.68 25.79
CA LYS A 84 -14.65 13.57 27.24
C LYS A 84 -15.86 13.87 28.14
N SER A 85 -17.07 13.97 27.60
CA SER A 85 -18.28 14.00 28.42
C SER A 85 -19.22 12.87 28.01
N ASP A 86 -19.47 12.03 29.01
CA ASP A 86 -20.61 11.15 29.21
C ASP A 86 -20.42 9.66 28.88
N ASN A 87 -20.74 8.91 29.92
CA ASN A 87 -20.52 7.49 30.16
C ASN A 87 -21.67 6.61 29.66
N THR A 88 -21.36 5.32 29.61
CA THR A 88 -22.22 4.13 29.80
C THR A 88 -23.09 3.61 28.64
N ASP A 89 -22.68 2.41 28.21
CA ASP A 89 -23.47 1.18 28.10
C ASP A 89 -24.12 0.71 26.79
N ILE A 90 -23.60 -0.45 26.35
CA ILE A 90 -24.26 -1.61 25.73
C ILE A 90 -24.74 -1.45 24.28
N MET A 91 -24.05 -2.15 23.36
CA MET A 91 -24.64 -3.27 22.60
C MET A 91 -23.55 -4.02 21.81
N THR A 92 -23.19 -5.20 22.31
CA THR A 92 -22.56 -6.26 21.53
C THR A 92 -23.66 -7.07 20.85
N SER A 93 -23.70 -7.08 19.52
CA SER A 93 -23.90 -8.26 18.67
C SER A 93 -24.27 -7.87 17.24
N MET A 94 -23.67 -8.60 16.30
CA MET A 94 -23.90 -8.66 14.85
C MET A 94 -23.07 -7.73 13.95
N SER A 95 -22.32 -8.42 13.07
CA SER A 95 -21.55 -7.93 11.90
C SER A 95 -20.11 -7.46 12.15
N LYS A 96 -19.23 -8.42 12.45
CA LYS A 96 -17.79 -8.31 12.18
C LYS A 96 -17.55 -8.33 10.66
N SER A 97 -17.89 -7.26 9.94
CA SER A 97 -17.46 -7.06 8.53
C SER A 97 -17.61 -5.65 7.97
N ILE A 98 -18.20 -4.69 8.67
CA ILE A 98 -18.27 -3.30 8.18
C ILE A 98 -17.74 -2.38 9.27
N LEU A 99 -16.41 -2.26 9.34
CA LEU A 99 -15.78 -1.12 10.00
C LEU A 99 -16.39 0.16 9.39
N PRO A 100 -16.87 1.12 10.20
CA PRO A 100 -17.35 2.40 9.67
C PRO A 100 -16.17 3.13 9.03
N GLN A 101 -16.06 2.98 7.70
CA GLN A 101 -14.97 3.56 6.93
C GLN A 101 -15.18 5.07 6.85
N SER A 102 -14.23 5.85 7.34
CA SER A 102 -14.22 7.29 7.05
C SER A 102 -14.09 7.52 5.54
N SER A 103 -14.55 8.68 5.05
CA SER A 103 -14.56 8.99 3.62
C SER A 103 -13.17 8.83 2.96
N GLY A 104 -12.07 9.07 3.68
CA GLY A 104 -10.73 8.82 3.17
C GLY A 104 -10.35 7.34 3.12
N GLN A 105 -10.68 6.54 4.13
CA GLN A 105 -10.49 5.08 4.12
C GLN A 105 -11.26 4.43 2.97
N GLN A 106 -12.49 4.89 2.70
CA GLN A 106 -13.25 4.47 1.51
C GLN A 106 -12.48 4.78 0.22
N LYS A 107 -11.89 5.97 0.11
CA LYS A 107 -11.14 6.41 -1.08
C LYS A 107 -9.82 5.65 -1.25
N ILE A 108 -9.14 5.33 -0.16
CA ILE A 108 -7.95 4.45 -0.15
C ILE A 108 -8.35 3.06 -0.63
N MET A 109 -9.42 2.48 -0.07
CA MET A 109 -9.93 1.16 -0.48
C MET A 109 -10.33 1.13 -1.96
N GLN A 110 -11.02 2.17 -2.45
CA GLN A 110 -11.35 2.33 -3.87
C GLN A 110 -10.08 2.34 -4.73
N THR A 111 -9.04 3.05 -4.30
CA THR A 111 -7.76 3.11 -5.02
C THR A 111 -7.07 1.75 -5.05
N ILE A 112 -7.04 1.02 -3.92
CA ILE A 112 -6.48 -0.34 -3.84
C ILE A 112 -7.24 -1.27 -4.79
N ASN A 113 -8.57 -1.26 -4.74
CA ASN A 113 -9.41 -2.11 -5.59
C ASN A 113 -9.23 -1.80 -7.08
N LEU A 114 -9.09 -0.52 -7.44
CA LEU A 114 -8.76 -0.11 -8.80
C LEU A 114 -7.43 -0.70 -9.26
N LEU A 115 -6.38 -0.59 -8.44
CA LEU A 115 -5.06 -1.15 -8.77
C LEU A 115 -5.11 -2.68 -8.91
N ILE A 116 -5.86 -3.37 -8.05
CA ILE A 116 -6.04 -4.82 -8.13
C ILE A 116 -6.72 -5.21 -9.44
N ASN A 117 -7.85 -4.57 -9.75
CA ASN A 117 -8.66 -4.95 -10.92
C ASN A 117 -8.01 -4.55 -12.24
N SER A 118 -7.40 -3.37 -12.32
CA SER A 118 -6.86 -2.83 -13.58
C SER A 118 -5.39 -3.22 -13.84
N PHE A 119 -4.63 -3.54 -12.80
CA PHE A 119 -3.19 -3.82 -12.92
C PHE A 119 -2.81 -5.23 -12.49
N ILE A 120 -3.14 -5.65 -11.26
CA ILE A 120 -2.72 -6.97 -10.74
C ILE A 120 -3.37 -8.10 -11.53
N ARG A 121 -4.67 -8.01 -11.82
CA ARG A 121 -5.43 -9.01 -12.59
C ARG A 121 -5.26 -8.90 -14.11
N SER A 122 -4.40 -7.99 -14.58
CA SER A 122 -4.23 -7.75 -16.02
C SER A 122 -3.39 -8.85 -16.70
N ASN A 123 -3.78 -9.21 -17.92
CA ASN A 123 -2.96 -10.06 -18.78
C ASN A 123 -1.67 -9.36 -19.26
N GLU A 124 -1.62 -8.03 -19.20
CA GLU A 124 -0.47 -7.23 -19.60
C GLU A 124 0.65 -7.27 -18.55
N VAL A 125 1.81 -7.79 -18.94
CA VAL A 125 2.99 -7.90 -18.07
C VAL A 125 3.41 -6.55 -17.47
N ASN A 126 3.33 -5.46 -18.25
CA ASN A 126 3.71 -4.13 -17.76
C ASN A 126 2.70 -3.58 -16.76
N HIS A 127 1.42 -3.91 -16.92
CA HIS A 127 0.39 -3.55 -15.95
C HIS A 127 0.64 -4.26 -14.62
N ARG A 128 0.91 -5.56 -14.63
CA ARG A 128 1.21 -6.30 -13.39
C ARG A 128 2.42 -5.73 -12.66
N LYS A 129 3.50 -5.40 -13.39
CA LYS A 129 4.67 -4.69 -12.84
C LYS A 129 4.30 -3.34 -12.24
N GLY A 130 3.51 -2.54 -12.96
CA GLY A 130 3.00 -1.25 -12.47
C GLY A 130 2.17 -1.41 -11.19
N GLY A 131 1.23 -2.35 -11.18
CA GLY A 131 0.38 -2.64 -10.04
C GLY A 131 1.18 -3.02 -8.79
N LEU A 132 2.19 -3.87 -8.94
CA LEU A 132 3.06 -4.27 -7.83
C LEU A 132 3.79 -3.08 -7.21
N ILE A 133 4.41 -2.21 -8.03
CA ILE A 133 5.11 -1.01 -7.53
C ILE A 133 4.08 -0.03 -6.93
N ALA A 134 2.89 0.10 -7.52
CA ALA A 134 1.85 0.99 -7.02
C ALA A 134 1.31 0.54 -5.66
N LEU A 135 1.09 -0.75 -5.43
CA LEU A 135 0.66 -1.28 -4.12
C LEU A 135 1.74 -1.05 -3.05
N ALA A 136 3.02 -1.16 -3.40
CA ALA A 136 4.10 -0.75 -2.51
C ALA A 136 4.07 0.77 -2.24
N GLY A 137 3.75 1.59 -3.24
CA GLY A 137 3.50 3.03 -3.08
C GLY A 137 2.33 3.35 -2.15
N VAL A 138 1.23 2.59 -2.23
CA VAL A 138 0.10 2.70 -1.29
C VAL A 138 0.57 2.42 0.14
N ALA A 139 1.30 1.32 0.36
CA ALA A 139 1.85 0.99 1.67
C ALA A 139 2.72 2.11 2.25
N LEU A 140 3.63 2.67 1.44
CA LEU A 140 4.48 3.80 1.84
C LEU A 140 3.69 5.08 2.17
N GLY A 141 2.59 5.32 1.45
CA GLY A 141 1.67 6.44 1.70
C GLY A 141 0.90 6.27 3.00
N LEU A 142 0.44 5.05 3.29
CA LEU A 142 -0.27 4.70 4.53
C LEU A 142 0.60 4.82 5.78
N GLY A 143 1.89 4.45 5.68
CA GLY A 143 2.81 4.47 6.81
C GLY A 143 2.29 3.64 7.99
N LYS A 144 2.09 4.28 9.15
CA LYS A 144 1.62 3.60 10.38
C LYS A 144 0.20 3.03 10.27
N ASN A 145 -0.62 3.55 9.36
CA ASN A 145 -2.01 3.12 9.18
C ASN A 145 -2.13 1.87 8.29
N ILE A 146 -1.01 1.32 7.81
CA ILE A 146 -1.01 0.18 6.88
C ILE A 146 -1.68 -1.07 7.45
N ALA A 147 -1.68 -1.26 8.77
CA ALA A 147 -2.20 -2.45 9.43
C ALA A 147 -3.65 -2.78 9.04
N ILE A 148 -4.49 -1.77 8.79
CA ILE A 148 -5.91 -1.93 8.41
C ILE A 148 -6.05 -2.52 6.99
N TYR A 149 -5.02 -2.39 6.16
CA TYR A 149 -5.04 -2.72 4.74
C TYR A 149 -4.22 -3.96 4.39
N LEU A 150 -3.50 -4.56 5.34
CA LEU A 150 -2.64 -5.72 5.09
C LEU A 150 -3.40 -6.94 4.57
N ASP A 151 -4.63 -7.17 5.07
CA ASP A 151 -5.52 -8.25 4.61
C ASP A 151 -5.91 -8.15 3.13
N VAL A 152 -5.73 -6.98 2.51
CA VAL A 152 -6.03 -6.75 1.08
C VAL A 152 -4.75 -6.63 0.27
N LEU A 153 -3.73 -5.94 0.81
CA LEU A 153 -2.47 -5.71 0.12
C LEU A 153 -1.65 -7.00 -0.05
N LEU A 154 -1.54 -7.83 1.00
CA LEU A 154 -0.70 -9.02 0.96
C LEU A 154 -1.23 -10.07 -0.02
N PRO A 155 -2.54 -10.44 -0.01
CA PRO A 155 -3.07 -11.37 -0.99
C PRO A 155 -2.98 -10.85 -2.42
N ALA A 156 -3.19 -9.54 -2.63
CA ALA A 156 -3.07 -8.94 -3.96
C ALA A 156 -1.66 -9.09 -4.55
N VAL A 157 -0.63 -8.76 -3.77
CA VAL A 157 0.77 -8.91 -4.21
C VAL A 157 1.15 -10.38 -4.36
N TYR A 158 0.78 -11.22 -3.40
CA TYR A 158 1.13 -12.65 -3.40
C TYR A 158 0.46 -13.43 -4.54
N SER A 159 -0.69 -12.98 -5.05
CA SER A 159 -1.38 -13.61 -6.19
C SER A 159 -0.53 -13.72 -7.46
N LEU A 160 0.54 -12.90 -7.58
CA LEU A 160 1.48 -12.92 -8.70
C LEU A 160 2.78 -13.66 -8.39
N SER A 161 2.89 -14.35 -7.25
CA SER A 161 4.11 -15.07 -6.83
C SER A 161 4.56 -16.13 -7.84
N GLN A 162 3.61 -16.73 -8.56
CA GLN A 162 3.84 -17.74 -9.60
C GLN A 162 3.58 -17.20 -11.02
N ASP A 163 3.71 -15.89 -11.21
CA ASP A 163 3.52 -15.28 -12.54
C ASP A 163 4.47 -15.90 -13.58
N PRO A 164 4.03 -16.15 -14.83
CA PRO A 164 4.90 -16.69 -15.87
C PRO A 164 6.12 -15.80 -16.18
N ASP A 165 6.01 -14.47 -16.11
CA ASP A 165 7.14 -13.56 -16.35
C ASP A 165 8.00 -13.47 -15.06
N VAL A 166 9.24 -13.95 -15.15
CA VAL A 166 10.20 -13.95 -14.02
C VAL A 166 10.45 -12.56 -13.44
N ARG A 167 10.34 -11.49 -14.25
CA ARG A 167 10.53 -10.13 -13.75
C ARG A 167 9.32 -9.73 -12.91
N VAL A 168 8.10 -10.12 -13.27
CA VAL A 168 6.91 -9.91 -12.41
C VAL A 168 7.13 -10.57 -11.05
N ARG A 169 7.60 -11.83 -11.01
CA ARG A 169 7.94 -12.51 -9.75
C ARG A 169 9.00 -11.76 -8.93
N TYR A 170 10.00 -11.16 -9.58
CA TYR A 170 10.96 -10.27 -8.91
C TYR A 170 10.27 -9.04 -8.29
N TYR A 171 9.34 -8.39 -9.00
CA TYR A 171 8.56 -7.28 -8.44
C TYR A 171 7.67 -7.69 -7.26
N VAL A 172 7.18 -8.93 -7.22
CA VAL A 172 6.42 -9.45 -6.06
C VAL A 172 7.28 -9.39 -4.82
N SER A 173 8.48 -9.97 -4.87
CA SER A 173 9.41 -9.98 -3.74
C SER A 173 9.83 -8.56 -3.32
N GLU A 174 10.06 -7.66 -4.29
CA GLU A 174 10.39 -6.27 -3.99
C GLU A 174 9.22 -5.52 -3.33
N SER A 175 8.00 -5.70 -3.82
CA SER A 175 6.80 -5.07 -3.26
C SER A 175 6.48 -5.62 -1.87
N LEU A 176 6.59 -6.93 -1.66
CA LEU A 176 6.43 -7.54 -0.34
C LEU A 176 7.46 -6.98 0.64
N TYR A 177 8.74 -6.91 0.27
CA TYR A 177 9.77 -6.31 1.11
C TYR A 177 9.40 -4.88 1.53
N ASN A 178 8.94 -4.06 0.58
CA ASN A 178 8.55 -2.67 0.88
C ASN A 178 7.33 -2.60 1.80
N ILE A 179 6.32 -3.46 1.61
CA ILE A 179 5.14 -3.55 2.48
C ILE A 179 5.54 -3.97 3.89
N ILE A 180 6.32 -5.05 4.02
CA ILE A 180 6.80 -5.60 5.29
C ILE A 180 7.63 -4.56 6.04
N LYS A 181 8.53 -3.87 5.33
CA LYS A 181 9.35 -2.78 5.88
C LYS A 181 8.50 -1.67 6.50
N VAL A 182 7.37 -1.33 5.91
CA VAL A 182 6.47 -0.29 6.44
C VAL A 182 5.59 -0.80 7.58
N ALA A 183 5.11 -2.04 7.46
CA ALA A 183 4.22 -2.67 8.44
C ALA A 183 4.90 -2.95 9.79
N THR A 184 6.22 -3.13 9.79
CA THR A 184 7.02 -3.42 11.01
C THR A 184 6.35 -4.48 11.88
N ASP A 185 5.87 -4.13 13.08
CA ASP A 185 5.30 -5.07 14.05
C ASP A 185 3.93 -5.59 13.62
N SER A 186 3.17 -4.80 12.84
CA SER A 186 1.84 -5.20 12.38
C SER A 186 1.88 -6.38 11.40
N ILE A 187 3.04 -6.64 10.78
CA ILE A 187 3.22 -7.76 9.86
C ILE A 187 3.20 -9.12 10.56
N LEU A 188 3.47 -9.16 11.87
CA LEU A 188 3.61 -10.41 12.62
C LEU A 188 2.32 -11.25 12.60
N LYS A 189 1.15 -10.61 12.52
CA LYS A 189 -0.14 -11.29 12.39
C LYS A 189 -0.31 -12.03 11.05
N HIS A 190 0.49 -11.67 10.05
CA HIS A 190 0.46 -12.23 8.70
C HIS A 190 1.71 -13.07 8.42
N PHE A 191 2.50 -13.40 9.45
CA PHE A 191 3.74 -14.15 9.28
C PHE A 191 3.49 -15.49 8.58
N ASP A 192 2.50 -16.25 9.05
CA ASP A 192 2.14 -17.53 8.44
C ASP A 192 1.77 -17.37 6.96
N PHE A 193 1.01 -16.33 6.60
CA PHE A 193 0.63 -16.06 5.21
C PHE A 193 1.84 -15.77 4.32
N ILE A 194 2.80 -14.98 4.79
CA ILE A 194 3.99 -14.61 4.02
C ILE A 194 4.95 -15.79 3.85
N PHE A 195 5.03 -16.65 4.88
CA PHE A 195 6.01 -17.74 4.93
C PHE A 195 5.41 -19.14 4.66
N GLN A 196 4.12 -19.24 4.35
CA GLN A 196 3.44 -20.51 4.01
C GLN A 196 4.13 -21.26 2.85
N GLY A 197 4.80 -20.56 1.94
CA GLY A 197 5.55 -21.18 0.83
C GLY A 197 6.97 -21.67 1.16
N PHE A 198 7.39 -21.69 2.43
CA PHE A 198 8.71 -22.20 2.84
C PHE A 198 8.66 -23.60 3.49
N VAL A 199 7.47 -24.20 3.62
CA VAL A 199 7.28 -25.46 4.36
C VAL A 199 7.11 -26.68 3.43
N ASP A 200 6.96 -26.48 2.13
CA ASP A 200 6.78 -27.56 1.15
C ASP A 200 7.95 -27.65 0.14
#